data_AF-A0A4U7CZK8-F1
#
_entry.id   AF-A0A4U7CZK8-F1
#
_cell.length_a   1.000
_cell.length_b   1.000
_cell.length_c   1.000
_cell.angle_alpha   90.00
_cell.angle_beta   90.00
_cell.angle_gamma   90.00
#
_symmetry.space_group_name_H-M   'P 1'
#
loop_
_entity.id
_entity.type
_entity.pdbx_description
1 polymer ?
#
loop_
_entity_poly.entity_id
_entity_poly.type
_entity_poly.pdbx_seq_one_letter_code
_entity_poly.pdbx_strand_id
1 'polypeptide(L)'
;NDEQYWLYAAVDPETNRILHSRLFPTYTIPIAREFLTELAEKHDVEDALFLVDDADDLIGGLRRENYSYRVEQHGFRNSVERVFREVERRTSSFSNCFSHVDPPTAETWLQAHAVWWNHA
;
A
#
# COMPACT_ATOMS: atom_id res chain seq x y z
N ASN A 1 -7.71 -22.68 -3.57
CA ASN A 1 -8.70 -21.61 -3.74
C ASN A 1 -7.87 -20.37 -4.00
N ASP A 2 -7.65 -20.03 -5.27
CA ASP A 2 -6.75 -18.94 -5.68
C ASP A 2 -7.48 -17.61 -5.55
N GLU A 3 -7.71 -17.19 -4.31
CA GLU A 3 -8.27 -15.87 -4.02
C GLU A 3 -7.18 -14.82 -4.24
N GLN A 4 -7.44 -13.89 -5.15
CA GLN A 4 -6.56 -12.76 -5.42
C GLN A 4 -6.90 -11.61 -4.49
N TYR A 5 -5.90 -11.12 -3.78
CA TYR A 5 -6.00 -9.93 -2.93
C TYR A 5 -5.13 -8.81 -3.53
N TRP A 6 -5.60 -7.58 -3.36
CA TRP A 6 -4.95 -6.36 -3.81
C TRP A 6 -4.36 -5.63 -2.62
N LEU A 7 -3.06 -5.34 -2.67
CA LEU A 7 -2.35 -4.59 -1.63
C LEU A 7 -2.36 -3.11 -1.95
N TYR A 8 -2.93 -2.32 -1.05
CA TYR A 8 -2.77 -0.88 -1.03
C TYR A 8 -1.74 -0.54 0.03
N ALA A 9 -0.71 0.22 -0.35
CA ALA A 9 0.34 0.65 0.56
C ALA A 9 0.72 2.10 0.29
N ALA A 10 0.86 2.87 1.36
CA ALA A 10 1.33 4.24 1.34
C ALA A 10 2.70 4.30 2.02
N VAL A 11 3.66 4.93 1.35
CA VAL A 11 5.04 5.07 1.81
C VAL A 11 5.42 6.54 1.71
N ASP A 12 6.05 7.06 2.75
CA ASP A 12 6.69 8.37 2.72
C ASP A 12 8.03 8.25 1.96
N PRO A 13 8.19 8.90 0.80
CA PRO A 13 9.42 8.81 0.01
C PRO A 13 10.63 9.47 0.66
N GLU A 14 10.44 10.44 1.56
CA GLU A 14 11.55 11.15 2.21
C GLU A 14 12.18 10.30 3.30
N THR A 15 11.34 9.68 4.13
CA THR A 15 11.78 8.84 5.25
C THR A 15 11.87 7.36 4.89
N ASN A 16 11.39 6.98 3.70
CA ASN A 16 11.12 5.61 3.27
C ASN A 16 10.19 4.85 4.22
N ARG A 17 9.42 5.51 5.10
CA ARG A 17 8.56 4.83 6.07
C ARG A 17 7.26 4.35 5.46
N ILE A 18 6.82 3.16 5.86
CA ILE A 18 5.49 2.65 5.50
C ILE A 18 4.49 3.34 6.43
N LEU A 19 3.56 4.11 5.86
CA LEU A 19 2.54 4.84 6.60
C LEU A 19 1.34 3.94 6.87
N HIS A 20 0.78 3.33 5.83
CA HIS A 20 -0.36 2.43 5.94
C HIS A 20 -0.31 1.34 4.87
N SER A 21 -0.80 0.15 5.20
CA SER A 21 -0.86 -0.98 4.28
C SER A 21 -2.06 -1.86 4.58
N ARG A 22 -2.83 -2.24 3.56
CA ARG A 22 -4.04 -3.05 3.72
C ARG A 22 -4.32 -3.91 2.50
N LEU A 23 -4.88 -5.10 2.74
CA LEU A 23 -5.30 -6.03 1.70
C LEU A 23 -6.81 -5.95 1.47
N PHE A 24 -7.21 -5.91 0.22
CA PHE A 24 -8.62 -5.92 -0.18
C PHE A 24 -8.91 -7.05 -1.18
N PRO A 25 -10.11 -7.65 -1.15
CA PRO A 25 -10.49 -8.71 -2.07
C PRO A 25 -10.78 -8.20 -3.49
N THR A 26 -10.83 -6.88 -3.69
CA THR A 26 -11.15 -6.25 -4.97
C THR A 26 -10.44 -4.90 -5.09
N TYR A 27 -10.27 -4.42 -6.33
CA TYR A 27 -9.73 -3.10 -6.65
C TYR A 27 -10.85 -2.25 -7.25
N THR A 28 -11.38 -1.30 -6.48
CA THR A 28 -12.48 -0.42 -6.91
C THR A 28 -12.36 0.95 -6.25
N ILE A 29 -12.95 1.98 -6.86
CA ILE A 29 -12.92 3.34 -6.31
C ILE A 29 -13.41 3.40 -4.85
N PRO A 30 -14.52 2.74 -4.44
CA PRO A 30 -14.92 2.73 -3.02
C PRO A 30 -13.86 2.15 -2.08
N ILE A 31 -13.16 1.09 -2.49
CA ILE A 31 -12.07 0.49 -1.72
C ILE A 31 -10.87 1.43 -1.61
N ALA A 32 -10.49 2.08 -2.72
CA ALA A 32 -9.44 3.09 -2.70
C ALA A 32 -9.78 4.26 -1.76
N ARG A 33 -11.04 4.69 -1.73
CA ARG A 33 -11.52 5.72 -0.79
C ARG A 33 -11.44 5.26 0.66
N GLU A 34 -11.85 4.04 0.95
CA GLU A 34 -11.72 3.45 2.29
C GLU A 34 -10.26 3.47 2.76
N PHE A 35 -9.33 3.03 1.90
CA PHE A 35 -7.89 3.08 2.20
C PHE A 35 -7.39 4.52 2.46
N LEU A 36 -7.81 5.50 1.66
CA LEU A 36 -7.43 6.91 1.82
C LEU A 36 -7.99 7.50 3.12
N THR A 37 -9.23 7.17 3.48
CA THR A 37 -9.82 7.59 4.76
C THR A 37 -9.01 7.05 5.93
N GLU A 38 -8.69 5.76 5.94
CA GLU A 38 -7.87 5.18 7.02
C GLU A 38 -6.46 5.78 7.09
N LEU A 39 -5.88 6.10 5.93
CA LEU A 39 -4.58 6.77 5.87
C LEU A 39 -4.66 8.16 6.50
N ALA A 40 -5.69 8.94 6.17
CA ALA A 40 -5.88 10.30 6.68
C ALA A 40 -6.27 10.34 8.17
N GLU A 41 -6.93 9.30 8.68
CA GLU A 41 -7.21 9.17 10.12
C GLU A 41 -5.92 8.97 10.94
N LYS A 42 -4.90 8.33 10.35
CA LYS A 42 -3.65 7.99 11.04
C LYS A 42 -2.51 8.96 10.77
N HIS A 43 -2.54 9.65 9.63
CA HIS A 43 -1.45 10.50 9.16
C HIS A 43 -1.99 11.80 8.58
N ASP A 44 -1.25 12.88 8.80
CA ASP A 44 -1.54 14.19 8.21
C ASP A 44 -1.14 14.18 6.72
N VAL A 45 -2.13 13.92 5.86
CA VAL A 45 -1.96 13.79 4.39
C VAL A 45 -2.87 14.73 3.61
N GLU A 46 -3.54 15.68 4.27
CA GLU A 46 -4.51 16.59 3.64
C GLU A 46 -3.87 17.40 2.50
N ASP A 47 -2.66 17.93 2.74
CA ASP A 47 -1.90 18.72 1.76
C ASP A 47 -0.84 17.89 1.00
N ALA A 48 -0.86 16.56 1.15
CA ALA A 48 0.14 15.70 0.53
C ALA A 48 -0.07 15.57 -0.99
N LEU A 49 1.04 15.46 -1.73
CA LEU A 49 1.02 15.05 -3.14
C LEU A 49 1.15 13.53 -3.24
N PHE A 50 0.05 12.86 -3.59
CA PHE A 50 0.05 11.42 -3.81
C PHE A 50 0.73 11.06 -5.12
N LEU A 51 1.80 10.27 -5.03
CA LEU A 51 2.46 9.68 -6.19
C LEU A 51 1.85 8.30 -6.43
N VAL A 52 1.19 8.15 -7.57
CA VAL A 52 0.50 6.90 -7.94
C VAL A 52 1.01 6.41 -9.27
N ASP A 53 1.01 5.09 -9.46
CA ASP A 53 1.15 4.51 -10.80
C ASP A 53 -0.15 4.71 -11.59
N ASP A 54 -0.24 4.11 -12.78
CA ASP A 54 -1.45 4.11 -13.62
C ASP A 54 -2.57 3.22 -13.04
N ALA A 55 -3.01 3.54 -11.81
CA ALA A 55 -4.04 2.82 -11.06
C ALA A 55 -5.37 3.60 -11.08
N ASP A 56 -6.24 3.25 -12.02
CA ASP A 56 -7.51 3.97 -12.30
C ASP A 56 -8.42 4.13 -11.07
N ASP A 57 -8.50 3.10 -10.23
CA ASP A 57 -9.32 3.08 -9.03
C ASP A 57 -8.78 4.03 -7.94
N LEU A 58 -7.46 4.05 -7.75
CA LEU A 58 -6.79 4.93 -6.79
C LEU A 58 -6.84 6.38 -7.26
N ILE A 59 -6.61 6.63 -8.56
CA ILE A 59 -6.80 7.95 -9.18
C ILE A 59 -8.26 8.40 -9.02
N GLY A 60 -9.22 7.50 -9.23
CA GLY A 60 -10.64 7.77 -9.02
C GLY A 60 -10.98 8.12 -7.56
N GLY A 61 -10.38 7.41 -6.60
CA GLY A 61 -10.51 7.70 -5.16
C GLY A 61 -9.95 9.06 -4.79
N LEU A 62 -8.70 9.34 -5.19
CA LEU A 62 -8.02 10.61 -4.95
C LEU A 62 -8.79 11.80 -5.53
N ARG A 63 -9.30 11.68 -6.76
CA ARG A 63 -10.15 12.71 -7.37
C ARG A 63 -11.43 12.96 -6.59
N ARG A 64 -12.04 11.91 -6.02
CA ARG A 64 -13.31 12.02 -5.30
C ARG A 64 -13.15 12.64 -3.91
N GLU A 65 -12.00 12.41 -3.28
CA GLU A 65 -11.62 13.00 -1.99
C GLU A 65 -10.86 14.34 -2.15
N ASN A 66 -10.70 14.84 -3.37
CA ASN A 66 -10.04 16.10 -3.69
C ASN A 66 -8.56 16.19 -3.25
N TYR A 67 -7.86 15.04 -3.23
CA TYR A 67 -6.41 15.01 -2.97
C TYR A 67 -5.60 15.42 -4.20
N SER A 68 -4.47 16.05 -3.96
CA SER A 68 -3.47 16.31 -4.99
C SER A 68 -2.74 15.02 -5.35
N TYR A 69 -2.62 14.73 -6.64
CA TYR A 69 -1.92 13.53 -7.10
C TYR A 69 -1.14 13.76 -8.40
N ARG A 70 -0.13 12.92 -8.61
CA ARG A 70 0.63 12.84 -9.86
C ARG A 70 0.80 11.39 -10.27
N VAL A 71 0.46 11.10 -11.52
CA VAL A 71 0.74 9.79 -12.12
C VAL A 71 2.22 9.75 -12.51
N GLU A 72 2.97 8.87 -11.86
CA GLU A 72 4.39 8.65 -12.15
C GLU A 72 4.67 7.18 -12.40
N GLN A 73 4.78 6.82 -13.67
CA GLN A 73 5.03 5.43 -14.05
C GLN A 73 6.46 4.96 -13.74
N HIS A 74 7.44 5.85 -13.51
CA HIS A 74 8.87 5.47 -13.49
C HIS A 74 9.79 6.22 -12.50
N GLY A 75 9.36 7.32 -11.85
CA GLY A 75 10.24 8.23 -11.10
C GLY A 75 10.55 7.79 -9.66
N PHE A 76 9.54 7.69 -8.81
CA PHE A 76 9.65 7.28 -7.39
C PHE A 76 9.38 5.79 -7.15
N ARG A 77 9.20 5.01 -8.23
CA ARG A 77 9.11 3.55 -8.20
C ARG A 77 10.22 2.92 -7.35
N ASN A 78 11.41 3.51 -7.26
CA ASN A 78 12.50 2.94 -6.44
C ASN A 78 12.17 2.76 -4.95
N SER A 79 11.50 3.70 -4.28
CA SER A 79 11.22 3.56 -2.84
C SER A 79 10.09 2.57 -2.60
N VAL A 80 9.00 2.71 -3.36
CA VAL A 80 7.84 1.81 -3.28
C VAL A 80 8.21 0.40 -3.75
N GLU A 81 8.85 0.24 -4.91
CA GLU A 81 9.36 -1.07 -5.36
C GLU A 81 10.38 -1.65 -4.39
N ARG A 82 11.21 -0.85 -3.72
CA ARG A 82 12.15 -1.38 -2.74
C ARG A 82 11.42 -1.92 -1.50
N VAL A 83 10.37 -1.25 -1.05
CA VAL A 83 9.47 -1.76 0.00
C VAL A 83 8.79 -3.05 -0.47
N PHE A 84 8.17 -3.04 -1.65
CA PHE A 84 7.51 -4.23 -2.21
C PHE A 84 8.48 -5.40 -2.44
N ARG A 85 9.68 -5.16 -2.96
CA ARG A 85 10.72 -6.20 -3.13
C ARG A 85 11.21 -6.74 -1.79
N GLU A 86 11.31 -5.91 -0.76
CA GLU A 86 11.70 -6.38 0.57
C GLU A 86 10.59 -7.22 1.21
N VAL A 87 9.34 -6.77 1.07
CA VAL A 87 8.14 -7.52 1.43
C VAL A 87 8.15 -8.89 0.75
N GLU A 88 8.26 -8.94 -0.58
CA GLU A 88 8.33 -10.19 -1.35
C GLU A 88 9.52 -11.08 -0.96
N ARG A 89 10.73 -10.50 -0.78
CA ARG A 89 11.90 -11.27 -0.33
C ARG A 89 11.69 -11.90 1.03
N ARG A 90 11.10 -11.18 1.97
CA ARG A 90 10.83 -11.73 3.31
C ARG A 90 9.72 -12.75 3.27
N THR A 91 8.66 -12.54 2.50
CA THR A 91 7.66 -13.58 2.31
C THR A 91 8.26 -14.82 1.67
N SER A 92 9.10 -14.71 0.65
CA SER A 92 9.80 -15.87 0.07
C SER A 92 10.69 -16.61 1.08
N SER A 93 11.23 -15.89 2.06
CA SER A 93 11.98 -16.45 3.19
C SER A 93 11.09 -17.04 4.30
N PHE A 94 9.81 -16.65 4.36
CA PHE A 94 8.83 -17.10 5.36
C PHE A 94 7.91 -18.23 4.86
N SER A 95 7.66 -18.36 3.55
CA SER A 95 7.18 -19.54 2.81
C SER A 95 6.85 -19.07 1.39
N ASN A 96 7.28 -19.79 0.35
CA ASN A 96 7.22 -19.41 -1.07
C ASN A 96 5.82 -19.26 -1.70
N CYS A 97 4.76 -19.11 -0.91
CA CYS A 97 3.40 -19.04 -1.40
C CYS A 97 2.48 -18.35 -0.39
N PHE A 98 1.97 -17.16 -0.71
CA PHE A 98 0.76 -16.61 -0.09
C PHE A 98 -0.51 -17.42 -0.45
N SER A 99 -0.41 -18.52 -1.20
CA SER A 99 -1.51 -19.47 -1.34
C SER A 99 -1.68 -20.22 -0.02
N HIS A 100 -2.77 -19.97 0.71
CA HIS A 100 -3.22 -20.49 2.02
C HIS A 100 -3.11 -19.55 3.23
N VAL A 101 -2.70 -18.29 3.06
CA VAL A 101 -2.69 -17.35 4.19
C VAL A 101 -4.09 -16.73 4.31
N ASP A 102 -4.73 -16.94 5.45
CA ASP A 102 -5.97 -16.25 5.82
C ASP A 102 -5.72 -14.73 5.76
N PRO A 103 -6.54 -13.91 5.08
CA PRO A 103 -6.27 -12.48 4.84
C PRO A 103 -5.91 -11.68 6.11
N PRO A 104 -6.58 -11.91 7.26
CA PRO A 104 -6.17 -11.36 8.56
C PRO A 104 -4.72 -11.65 8.95
N THR A 105 -4.20 -12.83 8.61
CA THR A 105 -2.81 -13.23 8.91
C THR A 105 -1.83 -12.49 8.00
N ALA A 106 -2.15 -12.34 6.72
CA ALA A 106 -1.33 -11.57 5.78
C ALA A 106 -1.31 -10.08 6.13
N GLU A 107 -2.46 -9.53 6.52
CA GLU A 107 -2.58 -8.14 6.96
C GLU A 107 -1.83 -7.89 8.27
N THR A 108 -1.96 -8.79 9.26
CA THR A 108 -1.20 -8.71 10.51
C THR A 108 0.31 -8.75 10.25
N TRP A 109 0.75 -9.59 9.31
CA TRP A 109 2.16 -9.64 8.92
C TRP A 109 2.64 -8.35 8.24
N LEU A 110 1.84 -7.77 7.34
CA LEU A 110 2.16 -6.48 6.71
C LEU A 110 2.29 -5.35 7.74
N GLN A 111 1.37 -5.31 8.73
CA GLN A 111 1.43 -4.35 9.83
C GLN A 111 2.69 -4.54 10.69
N ALA A 112 3.02 -5.79 11.04
CA ALA A 112 4.24 -6.10 11.79
C ALA A 112 5.51 -5.75 10.99
N HIS A 113 5.49 -5.96 9.67
CA HIS A 113 6.57 -5.57 8.77
C HIS A 113 6.74 -4.04 8.73
N ALA A 114 5.65 -3.28 8.63
CA ALA A 114 5.67 -1.82 8.67
C ALA A 114 6.29 -1.29 9.98
N VAL A 115 5.93 -1.88 11.12
CA VAL A 115 6.54 -1.54 12.42
C VAL A 115 8.04 -1.82 12.40
N TRP A 116 8.46 -3.02 12.01
CA TRP A 116 9.88 -3.38 11.95
C TRP A 116 10.66 -2.45 11.02
N TRP A 117 10.12 -2.18 9.83
CA TRP A 117 10.77 -1.37 8.80
C TRP A 117 10.95 0.08 9.25
N ASN A 118 9.96 0.64 9.92
CA ASN A 118 10.02 2.01 10.43
C ASN A 118 11.00 2.18 11.61
N HIS A 119 11.45 1.07 12.21
CA HIS A 119 12.40 1.03 13.33
C HIS A 119 13.79 0.47 12.96
N ALA A 120 13.99 0.03 11.72
CA ALA A 120 15.25 -0.52 11.20
C ALA A 120 16.18 0.58 10.66
#